data_AF-A0A7C5KKL2-F1
#
_entry.id   AF-A0A7C5KKL2-F1
#
_cell.length_a   1.000
_cell.length_b   1.000
_cell.length_c   1.000
_cell.angle_alpha   90.00
_cell.angle_beta   90.00
_cell.angle_gamma   90.00
#
_symmetry.space_group_name_H-M   'P 1'
#
loop_
_entity.id
_entity.type
_entity.pdbx_description
1 polymer ?
#
loop_
_entity_poly.entity_id
_entity_poly.type
_entity_poly.pdbx_seq_one_letter_code
_entity_poly.pdbx_strand_id
1 'polypeptide(L)'
;MESTRFPFLPSSLLLALLGAPGLQAQTVFQPKKSLVLNTASQKIGSKVFKGGIFVFNRVQIDQGIRVHAEGPNPLILVSLGDLVVNGRLDGDGQNAPNVDTLNSANFPSPGGKPGPAGGAGGRGSPNSTGHSPGGEMGFGPFGILGLGGVGGLANTTGGISGAGGGGGSFSTKGDPYFPLRFDPKTLRNVQQIGFGGFGQGRSKVLGGAPGSLLLFDRRKDNDFWGWAVDVHQKRLIHGEILRPFGGSGGGGGGDRYYRPNFRLDEKGAGGGGGGGAVLVYALGKIIVGPKGQISANGGDGGGGEPGGSSQWGGAGGGGSGGMVILASRKGIDLHVHGGTYGEKDNSFSVSADGGVSGLGKTSSEPFSKKYAFPPSRSMAGNLGGLGGMGIVQFIVPVDGKNRDGTNTILDDRVRILRNGKPLTGAQKQKYLAWRGFPNKKGVWVDDKGNPIRLGDQEGDIRPSPILMPLWF
;
A
#
# COMPACT_ATOMS: atom_id res chain seq x y z
N MET A 1 15.54 -26.04 4.35
CA MET A 1 15.79 -24.96 3.36
C MET A 1 16.68 -23.93 4.02
N GLU A 2 17.99 -24.07 3.86
CA GLU A 2 18.96 -23.05 4.30
C GLU A 2 18.73 -21.78 3.49
N SER A 3 18.05 -20.80 4.10
CA SER A 3 17.99 -19.46 3.52
C SER A 3 19.38 -18.87 3.58
N THR A 4 19.99 -18.65 2.43
CA THR A 4 21.16 -17.79 2.27
C THR A 4 20.87 -16.46 2.95
N ARG A 5 21.42 -16.28 4.16
CA ARG A 5 21.41 -15.01 4.88
C ARG A 5 22.28 -14.05 4.08
N PHE A 6 21.68 -13.29 3.17
CA PHE A 6 22.34 -12.11 2.61
C PHE A 6 22.72 -11.21 3.81
N PRO A 7 23.99 -10.81 3.96
CA PRO A 7 24.37 -9.87 5.00
C PRO A 7 23.64 -8.56 4.73
N PHE A 8 22.73 -8.23 5.65
CA PHE A 8 21.89 -7.02 5.59
C PHE A 8 22.80 -5.79 5.73
N LEU A 9 23.05 -5.12 4.61
CA LEU A 9 23.68 -3.81 4.61
C LEU A 9 22.63 -2.79 5.07
N PRO A 10 22.87 -2.02 6.15
CA PRO A 10 21.98 -0.90 6.48
C PRO A 10 21.88 0.05 5.27
N SER A 11 20.76 0.76 5.13
CA SER A 11 20.50 1.69 4.01
C SER A 11 21.63 2.68 3.77
N SER A 12 22.33 3.11 4.83
CA SER A 12 23.53 3.96 4.77
C SER A 12 24.73 3.25 4.12
N LEU A 13 24.93 1.96 4.38
CA LEU A 13 26.03 1.18 3.82
C LEU A 13 25.80 0.80 2.35
N LEU A 14 24.53 0.61 1.94
CA LEU A 14 24.19 0.45 0.53
C LEU A 14 24.55 1.73 -0.26
N LEU A 15 24.25 2.92 0.27
CA LEU A 15 24.65 4.18 -0.37
C LEU A 15 26.17 4.38 -0.40
N ALA A 16 26.88 3.97 0.66
CA ALA A 16 28.34 4.04 0.72
C ALA A 16 29.00 3.09 -0.32
N LEU A 17 28.45 1.89 -0.50
CA LEU A 17 28.94 0.91 -1.49
C LEU A 17 28.65 1.31 -2.94
N LEU A 18 27.62 2.13 -3.19
CA LEU A 18 27.30 2.64 -4.52
C LEU A 18 28.30 3.65 -5.07
N GLY A 19 29.21 4.17 -4.23
CA GLY A 19 30.35 4.98 -4.65
C GLY A 19 31.61 4.18 -5.02
N ALA A 20 31.59 2.85 -4.91
CA ALA A 20 32.76 2.03 -5.18
C ALA A 20 33.07 1.99 -6.70
N PRO A 21 34.35 2.15 -7.10
CA PRO A 21 34.78 2.03 -8.48
C PRO A 21 34.56 0.59 -8.96
N GLY A 22 33.49 0.35 -9.72
CA GLY A 22 33.13 -0.99 -10.21
C GLY A 22 31.66 -1.17 -10.58
N LEU A 23 30.75 -0.32 -10.09
CA LEU A 23 29.36 -0.34 -10.54
C LEU A 23 29.24 0.25 -11.95
N GLN A 24 29.30 -0.59 -12.98
CA GLN A 24 28.96 -0.19 -14.35
C GLN A 24 27.46 0.08 -14.45
N ALA A 25 27.05 1.31 -14.17
CA ALA A 25 25.69 1.77 -14.39
C ALA A 25 25.42 2.00 -15.89
N GLN A 26 24.24 1.61 -16.35
CA GLN A 26 23.77 1.98 -17.69
C GLN A 26 23.49 3.48 -17.72
N THR A 27 23.79 4.14 -18.84
CA THR A 27 23.93 5.60 -18.92
C THR A 27 22.69 6.35 -18.47
N VAL A 28 21.51 6.08 -19.04
CA VAL A 28 20.26 6.76 -18.66
C VAL A 28 19.09 5.80 -18.83
N PHE A 29 18.28 5.63 -17.79
CA PHE A 29 16.99 4.95 -17.89
C PHE A 29 15.90 5.98 -18.18
N GLN A 30 15.51 6.07 -19.45
CA GLN A 30 14.43 6.94 -19.93
C GLN A 30 13.52 6.19 -20.90
N PRO A 31 12.58 5.38 -20.39
CA PRO A 31 11.71 4.58 -21.23
C PRO A 31 10.82 5.45 -22.11
N LYS A 32 10.72 5.11 -23.40
CA LYS A 32 9.87 5.81 -24.37
C LYS A 32 8.41 5.31 -24.40
N LYS A 33 8.15 4.19 -23.75
CA LYS A 33 6.82 3.59 -23.59
C LYS A 33 6.70 2.98 -22.20
N SER A 34 5.46 2.85 -21.73
CA SER A 34 5.18 2.15 -20.48
C SER A 34 5.73 0.71 -20.54
N LEU A 35 6.28 0.26 -19.42
CA LEU A 35 6.91 -1.06 -19.33
C LEU A 35 6.74 -1.67 -17.95
N VAL A 36 6.98 -2.97 -17.89
CA VAL A 36 7.02 -3.74 -16.64
C VAL A 36 8.46 -4.13 -16.32
N LEU A 37 8.91 -3.84 -15.09
CA LEU A 37 10.18 -4.26 -14.54
C LEU A 37 9.99 -5.56 -13.75
N ASN A 38 10.49 -6.67 -14.29
CA ASN A 38 10.48 -7.93 -13.58
C ASN A 38 11.60 -7.98 -12.53
N THR A 39 11.23 -8.07 -11.25
CA THR A 39 12.14 -8.07 -10.11
C THR A 39 12.84 -9.41 -9.87
N ALA A 40 12.47 -10.50 -10.56
CA ALA A 40 13.26 -11.72 -10.55
C ALA A 40 14.51 -11.55 -11.43
N SER A 41 14.30 -11.23 -12.71
CA SER A 41 15.34 -11.01 -13.69
C SER A 41 14.79 -10.24 -14.89
N GLN A 42 15.48 -9.17 -15.31
CA GLN A 42 15.09 -8.34 -16.44
C GLN A 42 16.31 -7.91 -17.25
N LYS A 43 16.24 -8.02 -18.58
CA LYS A 43 17.25 -7.45 -19.49
C LYS A 43 16.80 -6.07 -19.96
N ILE A 44 17.69 -5.07 -19.89
CA ILE A 44 17.48 -3.73 -20.44
C ILE A 44 18.75 -3.34 -21.22
N GLY A 45 18.62 -3.14 -22.53
CA GLY A 45 19.78 -3.02 -23.42
C GLY A 45 20.66 -4.27 -23.35
N SER A 46 21.95 -4.10 -23.11
CA SER A 46 22.92 -5.19 -22.94
C SER A 46 22.99 -5.75 -21.52
N LYS A 47 22.44 -5.06 -20.51
CA LYS A 47 22.58 -5.42 -19.10
C LYS A 47 21.41 -6.27 -18.60
N VAL A 48 21.73 -7.26 -17.77
CA VAL A 48 20.74 -8.08 -17.05
C VAL A 48 20.74 -7.66 -15.58
N PHE A 49 19.56 -7.31 -15.08
CA PHE A 49 19.29 -6.98 -13.69
C PHE A 49 18.63 -8.20 -13.02
N LYS A 50 18.99 -8.50 -11.77
CA LYS A 50 18.48 -9.64 -11.00
C LYS A 50 18.19 -9.21 -9.57
N GLY A 51 17.30 -9.94 -8.90
CA GLY A 51 17.01 -9.71 -7.47
C GLY A 51 16.34 -8.36 -7.18
N GLY A 52 15.72 -7.74 -8.19
CA GLY A 52 15.00 -6.49 -8.07
C GLY A 52 15.88 -5.23 -8.05
N ILE A 53 17.20 -5.37 -8.18
CA ILE A 53 18.14 -4.24 -8.11
C ILE A 53 18.40 -3.70 -9.52
N PHE A 54 17.99 -2.45 -9.76
CA PHE A 54 18.19 -1.72 -11.00
C PHE A 54 19.07 -0.50 -10.75
N VAL A 55 20.24 -0.43 -11.39
CA VAL A 55 21.21 0.66 -11.18
C VAL A 55 21.55 1.40 -12.47
N PHE A 56 21.34 2.72 -12.46
CA PHE A 56 21.49 3.63 -13.59
C PHE A 56 22.25 4.90 -13.19
N ASN A 57 22.92 5.60 -14.13
CA ASN A 57 23.51 6.90 -13.79
C ASN A 57 22.42 7.93 -13.55
N ARG A 58 21.36 7.90 -14.35
CA ARG A 58 20.20 8.79 -14.22
C ARG A 58 18.92 8.04 -14.54
N VAL A 59 17.85 8.37 -13.82
CA VAL A 59 16.50 7.85 -14.06
C VAL A 59 15.59 9.01 -14.42
N GLN A 60 14.88 8.89 -15.53
CA GLN A 60 13.86 9.86 -15.96
C GLN A 60 12.64 9.14 -16.50
N ILE A 61 11.52 9.27 -15.81
CA ILE A 61 10.23 8.73 -16.25
C ILE A 61 9.38 9.90 -16.72
N ASP A 62 9.22 10.04 -18.03
CA ASP A 62 8.51 11.15 -18.63
C ASP A 62 6.99 11.07 -18.38
N GLN A 63 6.29 12.20 -18.51
CA GLN A 63 4.84 12.27 -18.33
C GLN A 63 4.14 11.29 -19.29
N GLY A 64 3.11 10.60 -18.80
CA GLY A 64 2.35 9.61 -19.58
C GLY A 64 3.02 8.23 -19.66
N ILE A 65 4.26 8.08 -19.17
CA ILE A 65 4.94 6.79 -19.09
C ILE A 65 4.70 6.16 -17.72
N ARG A 66 4.28 4.88 -17.72
CA ARG A 66 4.16 4.05 -16.52
C ARG A 66 5.28 3.01 -16.49
N VAL A 67 6.05 3.02 -15.42
CA VAL A 67 7.02 1.97 -15.09
C VAL A 67 6.43 1.19 -13.91
N HIS A 68 5.83 0.05 -14.23
CA HIS A 68 5.27 -0.86 -13.23
C HIS A 68 6.32 -1.90 -12.86
N ALA A 69 6.44 -2.28 -11.59
CA ALA A 69 7.27 -3.40 -11.16
C ALA A 69 6.41 -4.59 -10.76
N GLU A 70 6.89 -5.80 -11.02
CA GLU A 70 6.26 -7.04 -10.59
C GLU A 70 7.31 -8.10 -10.24
N GLY A 71 6.91 -9.13 -9.50
CA GLY A 71 7.75 -10.31 -9.24
C GLY A 71 8.05 -10.54 -7.76
N PRO A 72 8.89 -11.54 -7.45
CA PRO A 72 9.05 -12.05 -6.09
C PRO A 72 9.92 -11.17 -5.18
N ASN A 73 10.68 -10.22 -5.74
CA ASN A 73 11.63 -9.41 -4.98
C ASN A 73 11.15 -7.96 -4.87
N PRO A 74 11.59 -7.19 -3.86
CA PRO A 74 11.39 -5.75 -3.82
C PRO A 74 11.97 -5.07 -5.07
N LEU A 75 11.34 -4.01 -5.55
CA LEU A 75 11.97 -3.12 -6.52
C LEU A 75 12.96 -2.21 -5.78
N ILE A 76 14.24 -2.29 -6.16
CA ILE A 76 15.31 -1.42 -5.67
C ILE A 76 15.87 -0.66 -6.86
N LEU A 77 15.44 0.59 -7.02
CA LEU A 77 15.88 1.47 -8.10
C LEU A 77 16.94 2.45 -7.59
N VAL A 78 18.14 2.36 -8.14
CA VAL A 78 19.29 3.17 -7.76
C VAL A 78 19.69 4.09 -8.90
N SER A 79 19.80 5.38 -8.59
CA SER A 79 20.34 6.40 -9.48
C SER A 79 21.63 7.02 -8.90
N LEU A 80 22.71 6.99 -9.67
CA LEU A 80 23.97 7.66 -9.29
C LEU A 80 23.91 9.19 -9.45
N GLY A 81 22.85 9.70 -10.08
CA GLY A 81 22.54 11.11 -10.26
C GLY A 81 21.14 11.41 -9.78
N ASP A 82 20.45 12.32 -10.47
CA ASP A 82 19.07 12.66 -10.15
C ASP A 82 18.10 11.59 -10.68
N LEU A 83 17.04 11.37 -9.93
CA LEU A 83 15.91 10.54 -10.31
C LEU A 83 14.68 11.41 -10.45
N VAL A 84 14.12 11.47 -11.66
CA VAL A 84 12.97 12.32 -11.98
C VAL A 84 11.80 11.46 -12.41
N VAL A 85 10.66 11.61 -11.73
CA VAL A 85 9.40 10.94 -12.06
C VAL A 85 8.37 12.00 -12.40
N ASN A 86 8.11 12.18 -13.70
CA ASN A 86 7.01 13.01 -14.23
C ASN A 86 5.82 12.16 -14.69
N GLY A 87 6.03 10.86 -14.92
CA GLY A 87 5.00 9.84 -15.16
C GLY A 87 4.68 9.04 -13.89
N ARG A 88 4.56 7.71 -13.99
CA ARG A 88 4.26 6.84 -12.84
C ARG A 88 5.35 5.78 -12.64
N LEU A 89 5.82 5.65 -11.42
CA LEU A 89 6.63 4.52 -10.95
C LEU A 89 5.84 3.77 -9.89
N ASP A 90 5.44 2.54 -10.15
CA ASP A 90 4.57 1.83 -9.21
C ASP A 90 4.93 0.36 -9.03
N GLY A 91 4.69 -0.13 -7.82
CA GLY A 91 4.66 -1.54 -7.48
C GLY A 91 3.29 -1.91 -6.94
N ASP A 92 2.23 -1.43 -7.57
CA ASP A 92 0.87 -1.63 -7.04
C ASP A 92 0.40 -3.09 -7.21
N GLY A 93 -0.40 -3.55 -6.26
CA GLY A 93 -1.15 -4.80 -6.41
C GLY A 93 -2.23 -4.64 -7.47
N GLN A 94 -2.53 -5.71 -8.19
CA GLN A 94 -3.57 -5.70 -9.22
C GLN A 94 -4.94 -5.95 -8.60
N ASN A 95 -5.97 -5.37 -9.22
CA ASN A 95 -7.35 -5.60 -8.86
C ASN A 95 -7.78 -7.02 -9.24
N ALA A 96 -8.66 -7.62 -8.45
CA ALA A 96 -9.34 -8.85 -8.86
C ALA A 96 -10.48 -8.53 -9.84
N PRO A 97 -10.78 -9.42 -10.80
CA PRO A 97 -11.92 -9.25 -11.68
C PRO A 97 -13.24 -9.33 -10.90
N ASN A 98 -14.22 -8.55 -11.35
CA ASN A 98 -15.61 -8.74 -10.94
C ASN A 98 -16.15 -10.03 -11.56
N VAL A 99 -17.04 -10.70 -10.85
CA VAL A 99 -17.87 -11.76 -11.43
C VAL A 99 -18.96 -11.11 -12.29
N ASP A 100 -19.03 -11.51 -13.55
CA ASP A 100 -20.05 -11.03 -14.51
C ASP A 100 -20.80 -12.16 -15.23
N THR A 101 -20.56 -13.40 -14.80
CA THR A 101 -21.27 -14.60 -15.23
C THR A 101 -22.25 -15.05 -14.14
N LEU A 102 -23.47 -15.40 -14.53
CA LEU A 102 -24.49 -15.96 -13.64
C LEU A 102 -24.28 -17.46 -13.43
N ASN A 103 -24.62 -17.96 -12.25
CA ASN A 103 -24.68 -19.38 -11.91
C ASN A 103 -23.37 -20.09 -12.29
N SER A 104 -22.25 -19.57 -11.81
CA SER A 104 -20.92 -19.90 -12.35
C SER A 104 -19.90 -20.30 -11.29
N ALA A 105 -20.35 -20.66 -10.08
CA ALA A 105 -19.44 -20.98 -8.97
C ALA A 105 -18.49 -22.16 -9.26
N ASN A 106 -18.80 -23.01 -10.23
CA ASN A 106 -17.91 -24.07 -10.70
C ASN A 106 -16.67 -23.55 -11.49
N PHE A 107 -16.60 -22.25 -11.77
CA PHE A 107 -15.43 -21.59 -12.34
C PHE A 107 -14.82 -20.67 -11.29
N PRO A 108 -13.61 -20.93 -10.78
CA PRO A 108 -12.98 -20.04 -9.81
C PRO A 108 -12.84 -18.59 -10.29
N SER A 109 -13.01 -17.64 -9.37
CA SER A 109 -12.65 -16.24 -9.59
C SER A 109 -11.21 -16.03 -9.14
N PRO A 110 -10.27 -15.67 -10.03
CA PRO A 110 -8.89 -15.46 -9.62
C PRO A 110 -8.80 -14.23 -8.71
N GLY A 111 -7.90 -14.26 -7.73
CA GLY A 111 -7.50 -13.07 -6.98
C GLY A 111 -6.59 -12.15 -7.81
N GLY A 112 -6.41 -10.93 -7.33
CA GLY A 112 -5.49 -9.95 -7.90
C GLY A 112 -4.03 -10.39 -7.76
N LYS A 113 -3.22 -10.11 -8.79
CA LYS A 113 -1.77 -10.39 -8.75
C LYS A 113 -1.06 -9.44 -7.77
N PRO A 114 0.01 -9.91 -7.09
CA PRO A 114 0.78 -9.08 -6.17
C PRO A 114 1.64 -8.04 -6.90
N GLY A 115 1.97 -6.96 -6.19
CA GLY A 115 3.13 -6.12 -6.51
C GLY A 115 4.47 -6.81 -6.18
N PRO A 116 5.62 -6.14 -6.39
CA PRO A 116 6.94 -6.69 -6.12
C PRO A 116 7.11 -7.07 -4.65
N ALA A 117 7.41 -8.34 -4.37
CA ALA A 117 7.44 -8.93 -3.02
C ALA A 117 6.11 -8.84 -2.23
N GLY A 118 4.99 -8.56 -2.89
CA GLY A 118 3.65 -8.59 -2.30
C GLY A 118 3.01 -9.99 -2.29
N GLY A 119 1.83 -10.08 -1.70
CA GLY A 119 0.99 -11.27 -1.63
C GLY A 119 -0.19 -11.22 -2.60
N ALA A 120 -0.46 -12.34 -3.27
CA ALA A 120 -1.61 -12.47 -4.17
C ALA A 120 -2.94 -12.44 -3.38
N GLY A 121 -4.00 -11.96 -4.02
CA GLY A 121 -5.35 -12.08 -3.47
C GLY A 121 -5.87 -13.51 -3.50
N GLY A 122 -6.77 -13.84 -2.56
CA GLY A 122 -7.43 -15.14 -2.49
C GLY A 122 -8.45 -15.31 -3.63
N ARG A 123 -8.67 -16.55 -4.07
CA ARG A 123 -9.69 -16.87 -5.08
C ARG A 123 -11.09 -16.84 -4.47
N GLY A 124 -12.06 -16.41 -5.26
CA GLY A 124 -13.48 -16.68 -5.01
C GLY A 124 -13.86 -18.03 -5.63
N SER A 125 -14.75 -18.79 -4.99
CA SER A 125 -15.23 -20.09 -5.49
C SER A 125 -14.11 -21.07 -5.93
N PRO A 126 -13.16 -21.41 -5.05
CA PRO A 126 -11.99 -22.19 -5.45
C PRO A 126 -12.29 -23.61 -5.96
N ASN A 127 -13.44 -24.18 -5.61
CA ASN A 127 -13.80 -25.53 -5.99
C ASN A 127 -14.49 -25.57 -7.36
N SER A 128 -13.93 -26.30 -8.31
CA SER A 128 -14.52 -26.47 -9.65
C SER A 128 -15.39 -27.72 -9.80
N THR A 129 -15.34 -28.64 -8.84
CA THR A 129 -16.02 -29.95 -8.89
C THR A 129 -17.12 -30.10 -7.85
N GLY A 130 -17.33 -29.10 -6.99
CA GLY A 130 -18.38 -29.08 -5.98
C GLY A 130 -18.58 -27.69 -5.37
N HIS A 131 -19.41 -27.61 -4.34
CA HIS A 131 -19.63 -26.38 -3.58
C HIS A 131 -18.32 -25.90 -2.92
N SER A 132 -18.07 -24.59 -2.89
CA SER A 132 -17.00 -24.02 -2.08
C SER A 132 -17.55 -23.63 -0.71
N PRO A 133 -16.99 -24.14 0.41
CA PRO A 133 -17.43 -23.73 1.76
C PRO A 133 -17.09 -22.27 2.07
N GLY A 134 -16.21 -21.63 1.29
CA GLY A 134 -15.86 -20.22 1.37
C GLY A 134 -14.83 -19.84 0.30
N GLY A 135 -14.49 -18.55 0.24
CA GLY A 135 -13.37 -18.07 -0.55
C GLY A 135 -12.02 -18.51 0.03
N GLU A 136 -10.97 -18.47 -0.78
CA GLU A 136 -9.61 -18.70 -0.30
C GLU A 136 -9.08 -17.49 0.48
N MET A 137 -8.13 -17.76 1.37
CA MET A 137 -7.35 -16.72 1.99
C MET A 137 -6.35 -16.09 1.00
N GLY A 138 -6.09 -14.80 1.17
CA GLY A 138 -5.00 -14.11 0.50
C GLY A 138 -3.63 -14.56 1.00
N PHE A 139 -2.61 -14.28 0.19
CA PHE A 139 -1.21 -14.53 0.54
C PHE A 139 -0.63 -13.30 1.23
N GLY A 140 0.33 -13.54 2.12
CA GLY A 140 1.16 -12.49 2.69
C GLY A 140 2.31 -12.06 1.78
N PRO A 141 3.18 -11.18 2.29
CA PRO A 141 4.41 -10.77 1.62
C PRO A 141 5.22 -11.97 1.12
N PHE A 142 5.89 -11.81 -0.02
CA PHE A 142 6.67 -12.88 -0.68
C PHE A 142 5.86 -14.13 -1.03
N GLY A 143 4.53 -14.04 -1.11
CA GLY A 143 3.67 -15.18 -1.39
C GLY A 143 3.61 -16.20 -0.25
N ILE A 144 3.83 -15.77 1.01
CA ILE A 144 3.66 -16.65 2.16
C ILE A 144 2.17 -16.97 2.31
N LEU A 145 1.81 -18.26 2.31
CA LEU A 145 0.43 -18.68 2.40
C LEU A 145 -0.19 -18.27 3.75
N GLY A 146 -1.42 -17.76 3.70
CA GLY A 146 -2.29 -17.59 4.85
C GLY A 146 -2.02 -16.41 5.78
N LEU A 147 -1.16 -15.49 5.38
CA LEU A 147 -0.95 -14.22 6.08
C LEU A 147 -1.79 -13.05 5.51
N GLY A 148 -2.46 -13.25 4.37
CA GLY A 148 -3.40 -12.28 3.80
C GLY A 148 -4.80 -12.36 4.42
N GLY A 149 -5.75 -11.61 3.83
CA GLY A 149 -7.13 -11.58 4.29
C GLY A 149 -7.79 -12.96 4.23
N VAL A 150 -8.57 -13.31 5.25
CA VAL A 150 -9.29 -14.60 5.28
C VAL A 150 -10.45 -14.56 4.28
N GLY A 151 -10.74 -15.68 3.63
CA GLY A 151 -11.89 -15.78 2.74
C GLY A 151 -13.22 -15.70 3.49
N GLY A 152 -14.26 -15.20 2.83
CA GLY A 152 -15.62 -15.17 3.37
C GLY A 152 -16.29 -16.54 3.31
N LEU A 153 -17.11 -16.87 4.30
CA LEU A 153 -17.84 -18.14 4.33
C LEU A 153 -19.00 -18.14 3.33
N ALA A 154 -19.26 -19.31 2.75
CA ALA A 154 -20.40 -19.49 1.87
C ALA A 154 -21.71 -19.58 2.66
N ASN A 155 -22.84 -19.28 2.01
CA ASN A 155 -24.17 -19.27 2.63
C ASN A 155 -25.15 -20.25 1.95
N THR A 156 -25.85 -21.05 2.76
CA THR A 156 -26.88 -22.03 2.38
C THR A 156 -28.31 -21.47 2.34
N THR A 157 -28.54 -20.32 2.97
CA THR A 157 -29.87 -19.74 3.16
C THR A 157 -29.96 -18.42 2.41
N GLY A 158 -31.01 -18.25 1.59
CA GLY A 158 -31.16 -17.08 0.72
C GLY A 158 -30.83 -15.76 1.43
N GLY A 159 -29.89 -14.98 0.89
CA GLY A 159 -29.38 -13.78 1.52
C GLY A 159 -27.95 -13.41 1.11
N ILE A 160 -27.24 -12.76 2.04
CA ILE A 160 -25.87 -12.22 1.92
C ILE A 160 -24.87 -13.34 2.22
N SER A 161 -23.85 -13.50 1.39
CA SER A 161 -22.72 -14.40 1.63
C SER A 161 -21.59 -13.69 2.38
N GLY A 162 -20.72 -14.46 3.02
CA GLY A 162 -19.55 -13.90 3.68
C GLY A 162 -18.63 -13.26 2.64
N ALA A 163 -18.33 -11.98 2.81
CA ALA A 163 -17.34 -11.31 1.99
C ALA A 163 -15.91 -11.58 2.51
N GLY A 164 -14.91 -11.48 1.63
CA GLY A 164 -13.51 -11.66 2.01
C GLY A 164 -13.00 -10.54 2.91
N GLY A 165 -12.08 -10.87 3.82
CA GLY A 165 -11.38 -9.90 4.65
C GLY A 165 -10.33 -9.11 3.86
N GLY A 166 -10.03 -7.88 4.28
CA GLY A 166 -8.98 -7.08 3.67
C GLY A 166 -7.59 -7.63 3.94
N GLY A 167 -6.61 -7.26 3.12
CA GLY A 167 -5.20 -7.50 3.42
C GLY A 167 -4.79 -6.87 4.75
N GLY A 168 -3.73 -7.40 5.36
CA GLY A 168 -3.12 -6.94 6.61
C GLY A 168 -2.58 -5.51 6.56
N SER A 169 -1.66 -5.16 7.47
CA SER A 169 -1.19 -3.77 7.60
C SER A 169 0.27 -3.68 8.02
N PHE A 170 0.88 -2.55 7.65
CA PHE A 170 2.23 -2.13 8.02
C PHE A 170 2.24 -0.94 8.97
N SER A 171 1.10 -0.30 9.23
CA SER A 171 1.08 0.97 9.95
C SER A 171 0.06 0.96 11.07
N THR A 172 0.53 1.09 12.31
CA THR A 172 -0.37 1.38 13.45
C THR A 172 -0.77 2.85 13.53
N LYS A 173 -0.13 3.74 12.74
CA LYS A 173 -0.53 5.15 12.64
C LYS A 173 -1.91 5.30 12.01
N GLY A 174 -2.28 4.33 11.17
CA GLY A 174 -3.54 4.25 10.49
C GLY A 174 -3.93 5.48 9.70
N ASP A 175 -5.23 5.56 9.40
CA ASP A 175 -5.87 6.73 8.80
C ASP A 175 -6.88 7.35 9.79
N PRO A 176 -6.43 8.14 10.78
CA PRO A 176 -7.30 8.75 11.79
C PRO A 176 -8.48 9.55 11.23
N TYR A 177 -8.37 9.98 9.96
CA TYR A 177 -9.39 10.79 9.27
C TYR A 177 -10.18 9.98 8.25
N PHE A 178 -10.10 8.65 8.31
CA PHE A 178 -11.01 7.79 7.57
C PHE A 178 -12.45 8.24 7.89
N PRO A 179 -13.31 8.49 6.87
CA PRO A 179 -14.61 9.15 7.07
C PRO A 179 -15.54 8.44 8.06
N LEU A 180 -15.34 7.14 8.25
CA LEU A 180 -16.12 6.34 9.19
C LEU A 180 -15.35 6.15 10.50
N ARG A 181 -15.98 6.47 11.63
CA ARG A 181 -15.38 6.33 12.96
C ARG A 181 -15.19 4.87 13.34
N PHE A 182 -14.03 4.54 13.88
CA PHE A 182 -13.73 3.24 14.45
C PHE A 182 -14.66 2.95 15.63
N ASP A 183 -15.28 1.77 15.60
CA ASP A 183 -16.08 1.25 16.70
C ASP A 183 -15.39 0.01 17.28
N PRO A 184 -14.80 0.10 18.49
CA PRO A 184 -14.08 -1.00 19.10
C PRO A 184 -14.98 -2.18 19.48
N LYS A 185 -16.30 -1.98 19.63
CA LYS A 185 -17.24 -3.06 19.96
C LYS A 185 -17.56 -3.91 18.75
N THR A 186 -17.63 -3.30 17.58
CA THR A 186 -17.99 -3.99 16.33
C THR A 186 -16.80 -4.25 15.42
N LEU A 187 -15.60 -3.77 15.79
CA LEU A 187 -14.38 -3.79 14.99
C LEU A 187 -14.60 -3.26 13.57
N ARG A 188 -15.56 -2.34 13.42
CA ARG A 188 -15.86 -1.65 12.16
C ARG A 188 -14.93 -0.46 12.01
N ASN A 189 -14.58 -0.14 10.76
CA ASN A 189 -13.77 1.03 10.41
C ASN A 189 -12.36 1.04 11.02
N VAL A 190 -11.76 -0.15 11.15
CA VAL A 190 -10.39 -0.37 11.64
C VAL A 190 -9.29 0.29 10.79
N GLN A 191 -9.66 0.90 9.65
CA GLN A 191 -8.77 1.72 8.83
C GLN A 191 -8.21 2.91 9.63
N GLN A 192 -8.94 3.43 10.62
CA GLN A 192 -8.45 4.52 11.48
C GLN A 192 -7.20 4.15 12.28
N ILE A 193 -7.02 2.87 12.58
CA ILE A 193 -5.84 2.32 13.25
C ILE A 193 -4.94 1.55 12.27
N GLY A 194 -5.26 1.62 10.98
CA GLY A 194 -4.43 1.15 9.87
C GLY A 194 -4.65 -0.29 9.45
N PHE A 195 -5.46 -1.06 10.18
CA PHE A 195 -5.70 -2.46 9.86
C PHE A 195 -6.59 -2.65 8.64
N GLY A 196 -6.46 -3.81 8.01
CA GLY A 196 -7.43 -4.30 7.05
C GLY A 196 -8.81 -4.41 7.68
N GLY A 197 -9.86 -4.24 6.89
CA GLY A 197 -11.24 -4.40 7.32
C GLY A 197 -11.66 -5.86 7.39
N PHE A 198 -12.64 -6.14 8.25
CA PHE A 198 -13.41 -7.38 8.18
C PHE A 198 -14.31 -7.35 6.94
N GLY A 199 -14.45 -8.50 6.28
CA GLY A 199 -15.52 -8.71 5.32
C GLY A 199 -16.88 -8.66 6.02
N GLN A 200 -17.88 -8.10 5.35
CA GLN A 200 -19.24 -8.07 5.88
C GLN A 200 -19.91 -9.44 5.78
N GLY A 201 -20.81 -9.70 6.72
CA GLY A 201 -21.67 -10.87 6.79
C GLY A 201 -22.92 -10.56 7.63
N ARG A 202 -23.96 -11.41 7.57
CA ARG A 202 -25.14 -11.33 8.45
C ARG A 202 -25.04 -12.34 9.58
N SER A 203 -25.88 -12.24 10.61
CA SER A 203 -25.84 -12.95 11.91
C SER A 203 -25.63 -14.48 11.88
N LYS A 204 -25.70 -15.14 10.72
CA LYS A 204 -25.47 -16.57 10.53
C LYS A 204 -24.29 -16.92 9.60
N VAL A 205 -23.64 -15.93 8.96
CA VAL A 205 -22.52 -16.10 8.02
C VAL A 205 -21.48 -15.03 8.29
N LEU A 206 -20.30 -15.46 8.75
CA LEU A 206 -19.19 -14.56 9.05
C LEU A 206 -18.47 -14.15 7.76
N GLY A 207 -18.17 -12.86 7.62
CA GLY A 207 -17.18 -12.41 6.65
C GLY A 207 -15.76 -12.74 7.11
N GLY A 208 -14.81 -12.64 6.19
CA GLY A 208 -13.41 -12.94 6.45
C GLY A 208 -12.75 -11.93 7.39
N ALA A 209 -11.89 -12.41 8.27
CA ALA A 209 -11.02 -11.57 9.08
C ALA A 209 -9.94 -10.89 8.22
N PRO A 210 -9.45 -9.70 8.61
CA PRO A 210 -8.33 -9.07 7.92
C PRO A 210 -7.04 -9.89 8.04
N GLY A 211 -6.12 -9.66 7.11
CA GLY A 211 -4.79 -10.26 7.16
C GLY A 211 -3.98 -9.83 8.38
N SER A 212 -2.88 -10.54 8.63
CA SER A 212 -2.06 -10.32 9.83
C SER A 212 -1.41 -8.94 9.83
N LEU A 213 -1.21 -8.38 11.03
CA LEU A 213 -0.26 -7.28 11.22
C LEU A 213 1.15 -7.82 10.98
N LEU A 214 1.93 -7.14 10.16
CA LEU A 214 3.29 -7.58 9.80
C LEU A 214 4.36 -6.94 10.71
N LEU A 215 3.92 -6.46 11.87
CA LEU A 215 4.71 -5.86 12.94
C LEU A 215 4.79 -6.87 14.09
N PHE A 216 5.93 -6.91 14.77
CA PHE A 216 6.29 -7.94 15.75
C PHE A 216 5.91 -7.54 17.17
N ASP A 217 5.84 -6.25 17.47
CA ASP A 217 5.57 -5.77 18.82
C ASP A 217 4.35 -4.82 18.90
N ARG A 218 4.11 -4.22 20.07
CA ARG A 218 2.98 -3.30 20.34
C ARG A 218 3.39 -1.84 20.41
N ARG A 219 4.69 -1.57 20.25
CA ARG A 219 5.20 -0.22 20.21
C ARG A 219 4.73 0.40 18.90
N LYS A 220 4.43 1.69 18.94
CA LYS A 220 3.93 2.46 17.78
C LYS A 220 4.99 3.39 17.23
N ASP A 221 6.15 3.42 17.89
CA ASP A 221 7.22 4.36 17.62
C ASP A 221 8.27 3.78 16.67
N ASN A 222 8.20 2.48 16.35
CA ASN A 222 9.20 1.71 15.59
C ASN A 222 8.63 0.93 14.38
N ASP A 223 7.41 1.21 13.93
CA ASP A 223 6.75 0.61 12.75
C ASP A 223 7.40 1.03 11.41
N PHE A 224 8.69 0.76 11.24
CA PHE A 224 9.44 1.13 10.05
C PHE A 224 10.68 0.25 9.84
N TRP A 225 11.27 0.36 8.66
CA TRP A 225 12.54 -0.29 8.34
C TRP A 225 13.74 0.62 8.60
N GLY A 226 14.77 0.13 9.28
CA GLY A 226 16.00 0.87 9.53
C GLY A 226 16.03 1.61 10.88
N TRP A 227 16.63 2.79 10.90
CA TRP A 227 16.87 3.56 12.12
C TRP A 227 16.30 4.97 11.98
N ALA A 228 15.50 5.41 12.96
CA ALA A 228 15.01 6.76 13.04
C ALA A 228 15.50 7.45 14.31
N VAL A 229 15.40 8.78 14.35
CA VAL A 229 15.71 9.56 15.56
C VAL A 229 14.48 10.34 15.97
N ASP A 230 14.11 10.16 17.24
CA ASP A 230 13.16 11.03 17.92
C ASP A 230 13.96 12.21 18.50
N VAL A 231 13.91 13.34 17.79
CA VAL A 231 14.65 14.55 18.11
C VAL A 231 14.19 15.13 19.44
N HIS A 232 12.88 15.09 19.71
CA HIS A 232 12.29 15.62 20.94
C HIS A 232 12.80 14.85 22.16
N GLN A 233 12.75 13.52 22.11
CA GLN A 233 13.20 12.66 23.21
C GLN A 233 14.69 12.36 23.19
N LYS A 234 15.43 12.86 22.19
CA LYS A 234 16.87 12.64 21.97
C LYS A 234 17.25 11.16 22.01
N ARG A 235 16.50 10.33 21.29
CA ARG A 235 16.73 8.89 21.26
C ARG A 235 16.76 8.34 19.84
N LEU A 236 17.61 7.33 19.69
CA LEU A 236 17.66 6.50 18.50
C LEU A 236 16.60 5.41 18.61
N ILE A 237 15.81 5.23 17.57
CA ILE A 237 14.76 4.20 17.48
C ILE A 237 15.14 3.22 16.39
N HIS A 238 15.33 1.96 16.78
CA HIS A 238 15.46 0.86 15.83
C HIS A 238 14.08 0.43 15.36
N GLY A 239 13.87 0.42 14.05
CA GLY A 239 12.66 -0.06 13.41
C GLY A 239 12.52 -1.57 13.54
N GLU A 240 11.29 -2.07 13.69
CA GLU A 240 11.03 -3.50 13.84
C GLU A 240 11.01 -4.26 12.51
N ILE A 241 10.85 -3.55 11.39
CA ILE A 241 10.86 -4.19 10.07
C ILE A 241 12.30 -4.53 9.72
N LEU A 242 12.60 -5.84 9.64
CA LEU A 242 13.95 -6.34 9.38
C LEU A 242 14.37 -6.22 7.92
N ARG A 243 13.41 -6.30 7.00
CA ARG A 243 13.66 -6.21 5.56
C ARG A 243 12.47 -5.54 4.86
N PRO A 244 12.70 -4.84 3.73
CA PRO A 244 11.60 -4.34 2.93
C PRO A 244 10.78 -5.49 2.33
N PHE A 245 9.46 -5.40 2.41
CA PHE A 245 8.54 -6.37 1.81
C PHE A 245 7.22 -5.73 1.38
N GLY A 246 6.56 -6.33 0.39
CA GLY A 246 5.27 -5.85 -0.10
C GLY A 246 4.13 -6.28 0.79
N GLY A 247 2.96 -5.67 0.63
CA GLY A 247 1.74 -6.00 1.34
C GLY A 247 1.11 -7.33 1.01
N SER A 248 0.09 -7.67 1.79
CA SER A 248 -0.66 -8.91 1.69
C SER A 248 -1.92 -8.74 0.83
N GLY A 249 -2.33 -9.80 0.15
CA GLY A 249 -3.57 -9.82 -0.61
C GLY A 249 -4.81 -9.93 0.29
N GLY A 250 -5.95 -9.47 -0.22
CA GLY A 250 -7.25 -9.66 0.40
C GLY A 250 -7.79 -11.09 0.21
N GLY A 251 -8.75 -11.49 1.04
CA GLY A 251 -9.44 -12.78 0.94
C GLY A 251 -10.50 -12.78 -0.16
N GLY A 252 -10.79 -13.97 -0.70
CA GLY A 252 -11.89 -14.17 -1.63
C GLY A 252 -13.25 -14.14 -0.94
N GLY A 253 -14.29 -13.73 -1.67
CA GLY A 253 -15.67 -13.83 -1.22
C GLY A 253 -16.19 -15.27 -1.26
N GLY A 254 -17.12 -15.58 -0.35
CA GLY A 254 -17.80 -16.86 -0.30
C GLY A 254 -18.94 -16.96 -1.30
N ASP A 255 -19.25 -18.20 -1.68
CA ASP A 255 -20.33 -18.53 -2.59
C ASP A 255 -21.69 -18.42 -1.89
N ARG A 256 -22.75 -18.39 -2.67
CA ARG A 256 -24.09 -18.68 -2.19
C ARG A 256 -24.55 -19.94 -2.89
N TYR A 257 -25.19 -20.84 -2.15
CA TYR A 257 -25.72 -22.07 -2.71
C TYR A 257 -27.10 -22.34 -2.13
N TYR A 258 -28.11 -22.34 -3.01
CA TYR A 258 -29.53 -22.52 -2.66
C TYR A 258 -30.08 -23.89 -3.10
N ARG A 259 -29.29 -24.67 -3.86
CA ARG A 259 -29.74 -25.92 -4.51
C ARG A 259 -28.66 -26.99 -4.40
N PRO A 260 -29.00 -28.29 -4.50
CA PRO A 260 -28.01 -29.37 -4.50
C PRO A 260 -27.09 -29.39 -5.74
N ASN A 261 -27.27 -28.47 -6.70
CA ASN A 261 -26.47 -28.38 -7.91
C ASN A 261 -25.51 -27.20 -7.81
N PHE A 262 -24.27 -27.46 -7.42
CA PHE A 262 -23.20 -26.47 -7.31
C PHE A 262 -22.92 -25.67 -8.60
N ARG A 263 -23.32 -26.20 -9.76
CA ARG A 263 -23.19 -25.47 -11.04
C ARG A 263 -24.15 -24.30 -11.16
N LEU A 264 -25.12 -24.18 -10.26
CA LEU A 264 -26.09 -23.09 -10.22
C LEU A 264 -25.92 -22.18 -8.99
N ASP A 265 -24.80 -22.35 -8.28
CA ASP A 265 -24.45 -21.50 -7.15
C ASP A 265 -24.00 -20.12 -7.63
N GLU A 266 -24.25 -19.13 -6.79
CA GLU A 266 -23.82 -17.77 -7.05
C GLU A 266 -22.37 -17.56 -6.57
N LYS A 267 -21.51 -17.19 -7.53
CA LYS A 267 -20.05 -17.17 -7.39
C LYS A 267 -19.52 -16.01 -6.52
N GLY A 268 -18.65 -16.31 -5.57
CA GLY A 268 -17.84 -15.33 -4.85
C GLY A 268 -16.71 -14.73 -5.71
N ALA A 269 -16.27 -13.51 -5.39
CA ALA A 269 -15.20 -12.85 -6.13
C ALA A 269 -13.81 -13.01 -5.51
N GLY A 270 -12.76 -12.82 -6.31
CA GLY A 270 -11.38 -12.83 -5.80
C GLY A 270 -11.04 -11.59 -4.97
N GLY A 271 -10.10 -11.72 -4.03
CA GLY A 271 -9.54 -10.60 -3.28
C GLY A 271 -8.46 -9.86 -4.07
N GLY A 272 -8.20 -8.59 -3.74
CA GLY A 272 -7.19 -7.75 -4.39
C GLY A 272 -5.76 -8.14 -4.02
N GLY A 273 -4.79 -7.91 -4.91
CA GLY A 273 -3.38 -8.18 -4.64
C GLY A 273 -2.76 -7.16 -3.68
N GLY A 274 -1.82 -7.57 -2.84
CA GLY A 274 -1.06 -6.65 -1.99
C GLY A 274 -0.10 -5.77 -2.79
N GLY A 275 0.06 -4.52 -2.36
CA GLY A 275 1.07 -3.60 -2.89
C GLY A 275 2.49 -4.13 -2.71
N GLY A 276 3.46 -3.59 -3.43
CA GLY A 276 4.83 -4.07 -3.41
C GLY A 276 5.77 -3.31 -2.47
N ALA A 277 7.02 -3.73 -2.41
CA ALA A 277 8.10 -2.92 -1.86
C ALA A 277 8.82 -2.16 -2.98
N VAL A 278 8.74 -0.83 -2.95
CA VAL A 278 9.35 0.09 -3.91
C VAL A 278 10.36 0.97 -3.17
N LEU A 279 11.64 0.73 -3.44
CA LEU A 279 12.75 1.46 -2.85
C LEU A 279 13.47 2.25 -3.93
N VAL A 280 13.66 3.54 -3.68
CA VAL A 280 14.30 4.46 -4.61
C VAL A 280 15.47 5.13 -3.91
N TYR A 281 16.67 4.91 -4.43
CA TYR A 281 17.91 5.49 -3.93
C TYR A 281 18.51 6.42 -4.97
N ALA A 282 18.84 7.65 -4.59
CA ALA A 282 19.51 8.60 -5.47
C ALA A 282 20.72 9.27 -4.77
N LEU A 283 21.88 9.29 -5.44
CA LEU A 283 22.99 10.15 -5.00
C LEU A 283 22.72 11.62 -5.35
N GLY A 284 21.92 11.87 -6.38
CA GLY A 284 21.31 13.17 -6.67
C GLY A 284 20.00 13.38 -5.93
N LYS A 285 19.15 14.26 -6.45
CA LYS A 285 17.79 14.49 -5.92
C LYS A 285 16.81 13.45 -6.43
N ILE A 286 15.77 13.17 -5.64
CA ILE A 286 14.54 12.54 -6.13
C ILE A 286 13.54 13.64 -6.39
N ILE A 287 12.99 13.71 -7.60
CA ILE A 287 12.03 14.74 -8.02
C ILE A 287 10.77 14.04 -8.52
N VAL A 288 9.66 14.25 -7.83
CA VAL A 288 8.33 13.81 -8.25
C VAL A 288 7.60 15.03 -8.81
N GLY A 289 7.47 15.09 -10.13
CA GLY A 289 6.94 16.25 -10.85
C GLY A 289 5.43 16.47 -10.67
N PRO A 290 4.85 17.54 -11.25
CA PRO A 290 3.44 17.92 -11.07
C PRO A 290 2.40 16.87 -11.44
N LYS A 291 2.77 15.88 -12.27
CA LYS A 291 1.93 14.73 -12.66
C LYS A 291 2.61 13.40 -12.31
N GLY A 292 3.75 13.49 -11.64
CA GLY A 292 4.60 12.38 -11.28
C GLY A 292 4.07 11.64 -10.08
N GLN A 293 4.01 10.31 -10.11
CA GLN A 293 3.55 9.52 -8.96
C GLN A 293 4.50 8.37 -8.67
N ILE A 294 4.77 8.14 -7.38
CA ILE A 294 5.40 6.90 -6.89
C ILE A 294 4.41 6.16 -6.00
N SER A 295 4.11 4.89 -6.30
CA SER A 295 3.11 4.15 -5.51
C SER A 295 3.44 2.68 -5.24
N ALA A 296 2.86 2.18 -4.14
CA ALA A 296 2.82 0.77 -3.76
C ALA A 296 1.45 0.43 -3.13
N ASN A 297 0.38 0.81 -3.81
CA ASN A 297 -0.99 0.61 -3.34
C ASN A 297 -1.40 -0.86 -3.46
N GLY A 298 -2.28 -1.31 -2.56
CA GLY A 298 -2.99 -2.57 -2.72
C GLY A 298 -4.06 -2.49 -3.83
N GLY A 299 -4.29 -3.60 -4.49
CA GLY A 299 -5.36 -3.74 -5.48
C GLY A 299 -6.73 -3.94 -4.84
N ASP A 300 -7.76 -3.65 -5.60
CA ASP A 300 -9.15 -3.79 -5.16
C ASP A 300 -9.63 -5.24 -5.26
N GLY A 301 -10.49 -5.66 -4.34
CA GLY A 301 -11.22 -6.91 -4.43
C GLY A 301 -12.30 -6.85 -5.52
N GLY A 302 -12.70 -8.00 -6.05
CA GLY A 302 -13.77 -8.08 -7.05
C GLY A 302 -15.15 -8.06 -6.40
N GLY A 303 -16.15 -7.62 -7.16
CA GLY A 303 -17.56 -7.78 -6.82
C GLY A 303 -18.04 -9.20 -7.12
N GLY A 304 -18.72 -9.83 -6.16
CA GLY A 304 -19.34 -11.14 -6.30
C GLY A 304 -20.50 -11.13 -7.30
N GLU A 305 -21.00 -12.32 -7.62
CA GLU A 305 -22.01 -12.50 -8.66
C GLU A 305 -23.25 -11.61 -8.43
N PRO A 306 -23.66 -10.81 -9.44
CA PRO A 306 -24.90 -10.04 -9.37
C PRO A 306 -26.12 -10.91 -9.67
N GLY A 307 -27.25 -10.64 -9.03
CA GLY A 307 -28.54 -11.20 -9.44
C GLY A 307 -29.65 -10.17 -9.32
N GLY A 308 -30.17 -9.74 -10.48
CA GLY A 308 -31.05 -8.57 -10.57
C GLY A 308 -30.36 -7.31 -10.06
N SER A 309 -31.05 -6.57 -9.18
CA SER A 309 -30.55 -5.33 -8.54
C SER A 309 -29.75 -5.57 -7.26
N SER A 310 -29.45 -6.82 -6.92
CA SER A 310 -28.73 -7.20 -5.69
C SER A 310 -27.46 -7.98 -6.00
N GLN A 311 -26.51 -7.97 -5.07
CA GLN A 311 -25.33 -8.82 -5.12
C GLN A 311 -25.64 -10.13 -4.38
N TRP A 312 -25.41 -11.28 -5.02
CA TRP A 312 -25.71 -12.60 -4.45
C TRP A 312 -24.45 -13.27 -3.88
N GLY A 313 -23.33 -13.23 -4.63
CA GLY A 313 -22.04 -13.72 -4.16
C GLY A 313 -21.30 -12.73 -3.25
N GLY A 314 -20.44 -13.25 -2.35
CA GLY A 314 -19.58 -12.42 -1.52
C GLY A 314 -18.54 -11.64 -2.36
N ALA A 315 -18.30 -10.37 -2.04
CA ALA A 315 -17.19 -9.64 -2.64
C ALA A 315 -15.85 -10.08 -2.06
N GLY A 316 -14.76 -9.88 -2.81
CA GLY A 316 -13.41 -10.01 -2.29
C GLY A 316 -12.99 -8.80 -1.46
N GLY A 317 -12.07 -9.02 -0.52
CA GLY A 317 -11.41 -7.94 0.22
C GLY A 317 -10.32 -7.26 -0.60
N GLY A 318 -10.05 -5.99 -0.32
CA GLY A 318 -8.94 -5.24 -0.93
C GLY A 318 -7.57 -5.68 -0.38
N GLY A 319 -6.54 -5.66 -1.21
CA GLY A 319 -5.16 -5.92 -0.79
C GLY A 319 -4.59 -4.76 0.02
N SER A 320 -3.62 -5.02 0.90
CA SER A 320 -2.98 -3.97 1.70
C SER A 320 -1.99 -3.15 0.88
N GLY A 321 -1.73 -1.91 1.30
CA GLY A 321 -0.59 -1.14 0.81
C GLY A 321 0.73 -1.84 1.12
N GLY A 322 1.77 -1.53 0.35
CA GLY A 322 3.12 -2.03 0.53
C GLY A 322 4.06 -0.99 1.15
N MET A 323 5.29 -0.92 0.68
CA MET A 323 6.30 0.02 1.20
C MET A 323 6.81 0.92 0.08
N VAL A 324 6.88 2.23 0.34
CA VAL A 324 7.61 3.19 -0.49
C VAL A 324 8.73 3.82 0.35
N ILE A 325 9.97 3.58 -0.04
CA ILE A 325 11.15 4.17 0.62
C ILE A 325 11.88 5.06 -0.40
N LEU A 326 11.98 6.35 -0.11
CA LEU A 326 12.73 7.31 -0.91
C LEU A 326 13.96 7.76 -0.12
N ALA A 327 15.14 7.51 -0.66
CA ALA A 327 16.41 7.85 -0.03
C ALA A 327 17.26 8.68 -0.99
N SER A 328 17.64 9.89 -0.58
CA SER A 328 18.43 10.79 -1.42
C SER A 328 19.54 11.46 -0.64
N ARG A 329 20.74 11.54 -1.24
CA ARG A 329 21.86 12.30 -0.68
C ARG A 329 21.72 13.82 -0.84
N LYS A 330 20.96 14.31 -1.82
CA LYS A 330 20.77 15.77 -2.02
C LYS A 330 19.45 16.30 -1.48
N GLY A 331 18.42 15.46 -1.46
CA GLY A 331 17.07 15.80 -1.01
C GLY A 331 15.98 15.28 -1.94
N ILE A 332 14.73 15.41 -1.49
CA ILE A 332 13.53 14.97 -2.19
C ILE A 332 12.68 16.20 -2.49
N ASP A 333 12.19 16.31 -3.72
CA ASP A 333 11.29 17.35 -4.20
C ASP A 333 9.97 16.71 -4.62
N LEU A 334 8.86 17.05 -3.95
CA LEU A 334 7.54 16.53 -4.23
C LEU A 334 6.62 17.66 -4.68
N HIS A 335 6.06 17.55 -5.88
CA HIS A 335 5.05 18.49 -6.34
C HIS A 335 3.66 18.05 -5.89
N VAL A 336 2.94 18.97 -5.25
CA VAL A 336 1.55 18.78 -4.83
C VAL A 336 0.65 18.62 -6.05
N HIS A 337 -0.12 17.53 -6.10
CA HIS A 337 -1.05 17.26 -7.19
C HIS A 337 -2.41 17.93 -7.00
N GLY A 338 -2.80 18.18 -5.76
CA GLY A 338 -3.98 19.00 -5.50
C GLY A 338 -4.22 19.40 -4.04
N GLY A 339 -5.36 18.98 -3.51
CA GLY A 339 -5.90 19.39 -2.23
C GLY A 339 -5.49 18.52 -1.05
N THR A 340 -6.33 18.56 -0.03
CA THR A 340 -6.16 17.77 1.21
C THR A 340 -7.31 16.83 1.43
N TYR A 341 -7.25 15.97 2.44
CA TYR A 341 -8.32 14.99 2.68
C TYR A 341 -9.68 15.66 2.90
N GLY A 342 -9.73 16.78 3.61
CA GLY A 342 -10.95 17.59 3.80
C GLY A 342 -11.51 18.13 2.49
N GLU A 343 -10.65 18.33 1.49
CA GLU A 343 -11.01 18.74 0.13
C GLU A 343 -11.39 17.53 -0.76
N LYS A 344 -11.37 16.30 -0.21
CA LYS A 344 -11.63 15.02 -0.88
C LYS A 344 -10.69 14.72 -2.04
N ASP A 345 -9.50 15.31 -2.01
CA ASP A 345 -8.47 15.03 -3.00
C ASP A 345 -7.67 13.79 -2.60
N ASN A 346 -7.56 12.86 -3.54
CA ASN A 346 -6.82 11.61 -3.38
C ASN A 346 -5.74 11.44 -4.46
N SER A 347 -5.37 12.53 -5.13
CA SER A 347 -4.20 12.58 -6.00
C SER A 347 -2.96 12.78 -5.14
N PHE A 348 -2.31 11.65 -4.79
CA PHE A 348 -1.09 11.65 -4.00
C PHE A 348 0.13 11.53 -4.91
N SER A 349 1.13 12.38 -4.69
CA SER A 349 2.45 12.24 -5.31
C SER A 349 3.16 10.98 -4.85
N VAL A 350 2.94 10.56 -3.59
CA VAL A 350 3.45 9.32 -3.02
C VAL A 350 2.35 8.55 -2.29
N SER A 351 2.11 7.29 -2.65
CA SER A 351 1.05 6.48 -2.01
C SER A 351 1.44 5.02 -1.74
N ALA A 352 1.01 4.49 -0.58
CA ALA A 352 1.05 3.08 -0.20
C ALA A 352 -0.24 2.73 0.58
N ASP A 353 -1.38 3.00 -0.05
CA ASP A 353 -2.70 2.77 0.52
C ASP A 353 -3.19 1.34 0.26
N GLY A 354 -4.10 0.86 1.12
CA GLY A 354 -4.82 -0.38 0.86
C GLY A 354 -5.96 -0.18 -0.14
N GLY A 355 -6.22 -1.20 -0.94
CA GLY A 355 -7.32 -1.23 -1.90
C GLY A 355 -8.69 -1.31 -1.23
N VAL A 356 -9.74 -1.18 -2.03
CA VAL A 356 -11.13 -1.31 -1.58
C VAL A 356 -11.75 -2.65 -1.96
N SER A 357 -12.97 -2.91 -1.52
CA SER A 357 -13.77 -4.01 -2.05
C SER A 357 -14.57 -3.54 -3.26
N GLY A 358 -14.60 -4.35 -4.31
CA GLY A 358 -15.44 -4.14 -5.48
C GLY A 358 -16.89 -4.50 -5.21
N LEU A 359 -17.79 -3.78 -5.87
CA LEU A 359 -19.19 -4.15 -6.00
C LEU A 359 -19.43 -4.73 -7.39
N GLY A 360 -20.37 -5.68 -7.51
CA GLY A 360 -20.77 -6.22 -8.81
C GLY A 360 -21.30 -5.13 -9.75
N LYS A 361 -21.31 -5.39 -11.07
CA LYS A 361 -21.66 -4.40 -12.13
C LYS A 361 -23.05 -3.77 -11.99
N THR A 362 -23.95 -4.32 -11.16
CA THR A 362 -25.35 -3.89 -11.05
C THR A 362 -25.63 -2.91 -9.90
N SER A 363 -24.67 -2.63 -9.01
CA SER A 363 -24.86 -1.62 -7.97
C SER A 363 -24.59 -0.22 -8.54
N SER A 364 -25.50 0.72 -8.32
CA SER A 364 -25.49 2.07 -8.92
C SER A 364 -24.35 2.99 -8.46
N GLU A 365 -23.47 2.55 -7.56
CA GLU A 365 -22.31 3.32 -7.05
C GLU A 365 -21.17 2.33 -6.72
N PRO A 366 -20.32 1.91 -7.67
CA PRO A 366 -19.13 1.15 -7.31
C PRO A 366 -18.25 1.99 -6.39
N PHE A 367 -17.78 1.43 -5.28
CA PHE A 367 -16.69 2.01 -4.50
C PHE A 367 -15.45 2.05 -5.40
N SER A 368 -15.28 3.12 -6.16
CA SER A 368 -14.14 3.29 -7.06
C SER A 368 -12.91 3.84 -6.31
N LYS A 369 -13.11 4.36 -5.09
CA LYS A 369 -12.08 4.97 -4.25
C LYS A 369 -12.40 4.81 -2.76
N LYS A 370 -11.37 4.57 -1.95
CA LYS A 370 -11.46 4.37 -0.49
C LYS A 370 -12.09 5.53 0.28
N TYR A 371 -11.95 6.77 -0.22
CA TYR A 371 -12.43 8.00 0.45
C TYR A 371 -13.67 8.64 -0.17
N ALA A 372 -14.28 7.99 -1.18
CA ALA A 372 -15.52 8.48 -1.78
C ALA A 372 -16.78 8.16 -0.93
N PHE A 373 -16.61 7.80 0.34
CA PHE A 373 -17.69 7.28 1.19
C PHE A 373 -18.72 8.37 1.53
N PRO A 374 -20.02 8.19 1.23
CA PRO A 374 -21.06 9.00 1.85
C PRO A 374 -21.23 8.55 3.31
N PRO A 375 -21.13 9.46 4.30
CA PRO A 375 -21.14 9.11 5.74
C PRO A 375 -22.46 8.51 6.25
N SER A 376 -23.51 8.43 5.42
CA SER A 376 -24.86 8.00 5.79
C SER A 376 -25.22 6.57 5.37
N ARG A 377 -24.39 5.86 4.60
CA ARG A 377 -24.70 4.49 4.18
C ARG A 377 -23.86 3.48 4.95
N SER A 378 -24.52 2.57 5.68
CA SER A 378 -23.86 1.37 6.16
C SER A 378 -23.29 0.62 4.96
N MET A 379 -22.06 0.12 5.06
CA MET A 379 -21.49 -0.84 4.11
C MET A 379 -22.56 -1.85 3.71
N ALA A 380 -22.93 -1.87 2.42
CA ALA A 380 -23.92 -2.80 1.89
C ALA A 380 -23.54 -4.24 2.28
N GLY A 381 -24.55 -5.09 2.47
CA GLY A 381 -24.30 -6.52 2.66
C GLY A 381 -23.52 -7.08 1.47
N ASN A 382 -22.51 -7.91 1.75
CA ASN A 382 -21.55 -8.49 0.79
C ASN A 382 -20.30 -7.66 0.46
N LEU A 383 -20.04 -6.54 1.13
CA LEU A 383 -18.76 -5.82 0.95
C LEU A 383 -17.59 -6.51 1.64
N GLY A 384 -16.51 -6.72 0.89
CA GLY A 384 -15.25 -7.18 1.42
C GLY A 384 -14.58 -6.12 2.29
N GLY A 385 -13.62 -6.57 3.09
CA GLY A 385 -12.81 -5.69 3.93
C GLY A 385 -11.89 -4.80 3.10
N LEU A 386 -11.67 -3.56 3.55
CA LEU A 386 -10.67 -2.68 2.93
C LEU A 386 -9.26 -3.17 3.25
N GLY A 387 -8.29 -2.96 2.35
CA GLY A 387 -6.89 -3.24 2.63
C GLY A 387 -6.33 -2.31 3.71
N GLY A 388 -5.45 -2.86 4.56
CA GLY A 388 -4.69 -2.05 5.52
C GLY A 388 -3.65 -1.14 4.86
N MET A 389 -3.15 -0.19 5.64
CA MET A 389 -2.19 0.82 5.18
C MET A 389 -0.78 0.22 5.03
N GLY A 390 -0.04 0.72 4.05
CA GLY A 390 1.39 0.48 3.85
C GLY A 390 2.28 1.41 4.69
N ILE A 391 3.49 1.68 4.21
CA ILE A 391 4.44 2.64 4.81
C ILE A 391 5.04 3.53 3.73
N VAL A 392 5.23 4.82 4.06
CA VAL A 392 6.09 5.74 3.31
C VAL A 392 7.24 6.19 4.20
N GLN A 393 8.46 6.14 3.69
CA GLN A 393 9.68 6.51 4.39
C GLN A 393 10.54 7.45 3.54
N PHE A 394 10.97 8.57 4.11
CA PHE A 394 11.91 9.48 3.49
C PHE A 394 13.23 9.50 4.26
N ILE A 395 14.33 9.26 3.57
CA ILE A 395 15.68 9.21 4.11
C ILE A 395 16.51 10.28 3.42
N VAL A 396 16.84 11.36 4.14
CA VAL A 396 17.60 12.50 3.60
C VAL A 396 18.60 13.02 4.62
N PRO A 397 19.67 13.73 4.21
CA PRO A 397 20.57 14.37 5.15
C PRO A 397 19.84 15.40 6.01
N VAL A 398 20.27 15.52 7.25
CA VAL A 398 19.79 16.52 8.20
C VAL A 398 20.87 17.56 8.39
N ASP A 399 20.53 18.85 8.28
CA ASP A 399 21.49 19.96 8.49
C ASP A 399 21.28 20.70 9.83
N GLY A 400 20.25 20.32 10.58
CA GLY A 400 19.98 20.76 11.95
C GLY A 400 19.41 22.17 12.07
N LYS A 401 18.93 22.78 10.98
CA LYS A 401 18.59 24.21 10.95
C LYS A 401 17.09 24.51 10.89
N ASN A 402 16.22 23.55 10.58
CA ASN A 402 14.76 23.74 10.48
C ASN A 402 14.41 25.00 9.66
N ARG A 403 15.02 25.13 8.48
CA ARG A 403 15.06 26.39 7.71
C ARG A 403 13.71 26.80 7.13
N ASP A 404 12.80 25.85 6.98
CA ASP A 404 11.49 26.08 6.38
C ASP A 404 10.35 26.12 7.41
N GLY A 405 10.66 26.06 8.71
CA GLY A 405 9.70 26.37 9.77
C GLY A 405 8.64 25.29 10.02
N THR A 406 8.87 24.04 9.60
CA THR A 406 7.99 22.88 9.86
C THR A 406 8.13 22.31 11.26
N ASN A 407 8.96 22.89 12.11
CA ASN A 407 9.26 22.39 13.47
C ASN A 407 9.84 20.98 13.47
N THR A 408 10.46 20.54 12.37
CA THR A 408 11.33 19.38 12.38
C THR A 408 12.58 19.60 11.55
N ILE A 409 13.72 19.17 12.07
CA ILE A 409 14.98 19.20 11.28
C ILE A 409 15.04 18.04 10.27
N LEU A 410 14.17 17.04 10.42
CA LEU A 410 14.21 15.81 9.63
C LEU A 410 13.69 16.00 8.19
N ASP A 411 12.99 17.10 7.90
CA ASP A 411 12.45 17.39 6.58
C ASP A 411 13.15 18.55 5.85
N ASP A 412 14.26 19.10 6.39
CA ASP A 412 14.99 20.25 5.80
C ASP A 412 15.45 19.99 4.35
N ARG A 413 15.57 18.72 3.97
CA ARG A 413 15.92 18.27 2.61
C ARG A 413 14.75 17.61 1.87
N VAL A 414 13.53 17.71 2.39
CA VAL A 414 12.29 17.32 1.72
C VAL A 414 11.52 18.59 1.39
N ARG A 415 11.48 18.97 0.11
CA ARG A 415 10.75 20.16 -0.35
C ARG A 415 9.41 19.74 -0.92
N ILE A 416 8.35 20.36 -0.40
CA ILE A 416 7.02 20.28 -0.99
C ILE A 416 6.82 21.49 -1.88
N LEU A 417 6.45 21.28 -3.13
CA LEU A 417 6.31 22.33 -4.14
C LEU A 417 4.86 22.45 -4.60
N ARG A 418 4.33 23.67 -4.65
CA ARG A 418 3.05 23.97 -5.29
C ARG A 418 3.26 25.02 -6.35
N ASN A 419 2.85 24.74 -7.59
CA ASN A 419 3.08 25.61 -8.75
C ASN A 419 4.57 26.01 -8.90
N GLY A 420 5.48 25.06 -8.64
CA GLY A 420 6.93 25.25 -8.72
C GLY A 420 7.55 26.04 -7.56
N LYS A 421 6.76 26.52 -6.59
CA LYS A 421 7.26 27.25 -5.42
C LYS A 421 7.32 26.35 -4.19
N PRO A 422 8.40 26.38 -3.40
CA PRO A 422 8.49 25.61 -2.17
C PRO A 422 7.49 26.14 -1.14
N LEU A 423 6.78 25.23 -0.47
CA LEU A 423 5.95 25.52 0.69
C LEU A 423 6.83 25.55 1.95
N THR A 424 6.41 26.34 2.94
CA THR A 424 7.07 26.47 4.25
C THR A 424 6.04 26.45 5.38
N GLY A 425 6.50 26.34 6.63
CA GLY A 425 5.71 26.44 7.84
C GLY A 425 4.54 25.47 7.89
N ALA A 426 3.39 25.99 8.31
CA ALA A 426 2.14 25.22 8.40
C ALA A 426 1.70 24.64 7.05
N GLN A 427 1.96 25.32 5.92
CA GLN A 427 1.61 24.79 4.61
C GLN A 427 2.45 23.57 4.26
N LYS A 428 3.76 23.61 4.51
CA LYS A 428 4.61 22.44 4.30
C LYS A 428 4.21 21.29 5.21
N GLN A 429 3.95 21.54 6.51
CA GLN A 429 3.45 20.51 7.44
C GLN A 429 2.15 19.86 6.94
N LYS A 430 1.21 20.68 6.45
CA LYS A 430 -0.09 20.25 5.89
C LYS A 430 0.08 19.19 4.80
N TYR A 431 0.93 19.46 3.81
CA TYR A 431 1.14 18.58 2.65
C TYR A 431 2.21 17.51 2.85
N LEU A 432 3.14 17.69 3.80
CA LEU A 432 4.06 16.63 4.19
C LEU A 432 3.33 15.57 5.03
N ALA A 433 2.30 15.98 5.78
CA ALA A 433 1.48 15.13 6.64
C ALA A 433 2.28 14.29 7.64
N TRP A 434 3.49 14.74 8.01
CA TRP A 434 4.32 14.07 9.01
C TRP A 434 3.75 14.29 10.42
N ARG A 435 3.71 13.21 11.21
CA ARG A 435 3.12 13.20 12.56
C ARG A 435 4.15 13.08 13.69
N GLY A 436 5.45 13.05 13.38
CA GLY A 436 6.46 12.89 14.44
C GLY A 436 6.49 11.52 15.08
N PHE A 437 6.86 11.50 16.36
CA PHE A 437 6.93 10.30 17.21
C PHE A 437 6.00 10.44 18.42
N PRO A 438 5.47 9.34 18.97
CA PRO A 438 4.60 9.41 20.12
C PRO A 438 5.42 9.71 21.38
N ASN A 439 4.98 10.68 22.17
CA ASN A 439 5.56 10.95 23.49
C ASN A 439 5.16 9.86 24.51
N LYS A 440 5.59 10.01 25.77
CA LYS A 440 5.26 9.06 26.85
C LYS A 440 3.75 8.86 27.10
N LYS A 441 2.91 9.79 26.65
CA LYS A 441 1.44 9.71 26.73
C LYS A 441 0.80 9.12 25.46
N GLY A 442 1.60 8.66 24.51
CA GLY A 442 1.13 8.18 23.20
C GLY A 442 0.69 9.28 22.24
N VAL A 443 0.95 10.56 22.56
CA VAL A 443 0.59 11.70 21.71
C VAL A 443 1.72 11.97 20.72
N TRP A 444 1.38 12.02 19.44
CA TRP A 444 2.29 12.35 18.34
C TRP A 444 2.74 13.81 18.43
N VAL A 445 4.05 14.04 18.51
CA VAL A 445 4.65 15.36 18.73
C VAL A 445 5.76 15.69 17.73
N ASP A 446 5.95 16.98 17.48
CA ASP A 446 7.08 17.53 16.71
C ASP A 446 8.40 17.50 17.52
N ASP A 447 9.50 18.01 16.93
CA ASP A 447 10.83 18.03 17.57
C ASP A 447 10.86 18.85 18.87
N LYS A 448 9.90 19.76 19.07
CA LYS A 448 9.77 20.60 20.27
C LYS A 448 8.82 19.99 21.31
N GLY A 449 8.21 18.85 21.01
CA GLY A 449 7.24 18.20 21.89
C GLY A 449 5.82 18.74 21.77
N ASN A 450 5.54 19.57 20.75
CA ASN A 450 4.20 20.08 20.54
C ASN A 450 3.34 19.03 19.83
N PRO A 451 2.10 18.81 20.28
CA PRO A 451 1.18 17.91 19.58
C PRO A 451 0.95 18.35 18.13
N ILE A 452 1.12 17.42 17.19
CA ILE A 452 0.78 17.66 15.78
C ILE A 452 -0.71 17.38 15.58
N ARG A 453 -1.46 18.41 15.14
CA ARG A 453 -2.92 18.36 14.94
C ARG A 453 -3.29 18.84 13.55
N LEU A 454 -2.95 18.05 12.53
CA LEU A 454 -3.26 18.40 11.14
C LEU A 454 -4.73 18.20 10.77
N GLY A 455 -5.47 17.34 11.48
CA GLY A 455 -6.87 17.09 11.11
C GLY A 455 -7.00 16.43 9.74
N ASP A 456 -8.13 16.68 9.10
CA ASP A 456 -8.39 16.36 7.68
C ASP A 456 -7.57 17.23 6.70
N GLN A 457 -6.69 18.11 7.20
CA GLN A 457 -5.85 18.94 6.35
C GLN A 457 -4.59 18.22 5.86
N GLU A 458 -4.35 16.97 6.23
CA GLU A 458 -3.25 16.20 5.64
C GLU A 458 -3.44 16.03 4.12
N GLY A 459 -2.36 16.13 3.34
CA GLY A 459 -2.42 16.07 1.88
C GLY A 459 -1.25 15.36 1.23
N ASP A 460 -1.39 15.11 -0.08
CA ASP A 460 -0.41 14.70 -1.10
C ASP A 460 0.46 13.45 -0.87
N ILE A 461 0.60 12.95 0.36
CA ILE A 461 1.38 11.77 0.72
C ILE A 461 0.54 10.84 1.59
N ARG A 462 0.60 9.53 1.30
CA ARG A 462 -0.21 8.55 2.01
C ARG A 462 0.44 7.17 2.16
N PRO A 463 0.44 6.55 3.36
CA PRO A 463 0.18 7.15 4.67
C PRO A 463 1.19 8.26 5.01
N SER A 464 0.96 8.96 6.14
CA SER A 464 1.91 9.91 6.72
C SER A 464 3.33 9.36 6.71
N PRO A 465 4.30 10.08 6.13
CA PRO A 465 5.64 9.57 5.97
C PRO A 465 6.36 9.46 7.32
N ILE A 466 7.36 8.59 7.36
CA ILE A 466 8.34 8.51 8.43
C ILE A 466 9.62 9.16 7.90
N LEU A 467 10.03 10.23 8.56
CA LEU A 467 11.25 10.95 8.22
C LEU A 467 12.42 10.35 8.98
N MET A 468 13.50 10.07 8.28
CA MET A 468 14.72 9.53 8.86
C MET A 468 15.94 10.28 8.37
N PRO A 469 16.93 10.47 9.26
CA PRO A 469 18.22 11.01 8.87
C PRO A 469 19.01 10.01 8.02
N LEU A 470 19.66 10.52 6.99
CA LEU A 470 20.74 9.84 6.29
C LEU A 470 22.08 10.21 6.93
N TRP A 471 22.65 9.27 7.68
CA TRP A 471 23.97 9.43 8.30
C TRP A 471 25.06 9.13 7.27
N PHE A 472 26.02 10.04 7.16
CA PHE A 472 27.28 9.85 6.44
C PHE A 472 28.44 9.93 7.42
#